data_AF-A0A2G9TLJ3-F1
#
_entry.id   AF-A0A2G9TLJ3-F1
#
_cell.length_a   1.000
_cell.length_b   1.000
_cell.length_c   1.000
_cell.angle_alpha   90.00
_cell.angle_beta   90.00
_cell.angle_gamma   90.00
#
_symmetry.space_group_name_H-M   'P 1'
#
loop_
_entity.id
_entity.type
_entity.pdbx_description
1 polymer ?
#
loop_
_entity_poly.entity_id
_entity_poly.type
_entity_poly.pdbx_seq_one_letter_code
_entity_poly.pdbx_strand_id
1 'polypeptide(L)' 'FAALRDGSKYCCYTEICDSERIVENFKLFDFSLTEDEIQLLESSGHRQRLFLHNYMEGHPEDPFALERKH' A
#
# COMPACT_ATOMS: atom_id res chain seq x y z
N PHE A 1 -8.58 -1.79 -7.25
CA PHE A 1 -8.20 -2.71 -8.35
C PHE A 1 -7.15 -3.70 -7.87
N ALA A 2 -7.31 -4.99 -8.21
CA ALA A 2 -6.66 -6.10 -7.51
C ALA A 2 -5.24 -6.41 -8.05
N ALA A 3 -4.20 -6.26 -7.23
CA ALA A 3 -2.89 -6.86 -7.46
C ALA A 3 -2.88 -8.29 -6.89
N LEU A 4 -2.38 -9.27 -7.64
CA LEU A 4 -2.23 -10.65 -7.19
C LEU A 4 -0.79 -10.86 -6.73
N ARG A 5 -0.61 -11.33 -5.50
CA ARG A 5 0.68 -11.83 -4.99
C ARG A 5 0.40 -13.06 -4.14
N ASP A 6 1.10 -14.18 -4.40
CA ASP A 6 1.04 -15.40 -3.58
C ASP A 6 -0.39 -15.93 -3.32
N GLY A 7 -1.28 -15.82 -4.31
CA GLY A 7 -2.70 -16.20 -4.17
C GLY A 7 -3.57 -15.20 -3.39
N SER A 8 -2.98 -14.14 -2.85
CA SER A 8 -3.68 -13.04 -2.17
C SER A 8 -4.01 -11.92 -3.16
N LYS A 9 -5.27 -11.46 -3.15
CA LYS A 9 -5.75 -10.32 -3.94
C LYS A 9 -5.69 -9.04 -3.09
N TYR A 10 -4.92 -8.07 -3.52
CA TYR A 10 -4.80 -6.75 -2.90
C TYR A 10 -5.58 -5.72 -3.69
N CYS A 11 -6.68 -5.19 -3.15
CA CYS A 11 -7.40 -4.11 -3.81
C CYS A 11 -6.75 -2.76 -3.49
N CYS A 12 -6.21 -2.08 -4.49
CA CYS A 12 -5.70 -0.73 -4.34
C CYS A 12 -6.83 0.30 -4.48
N TYR A 13 -6.82 1.31 -3.61
CA TYR A 13 -7.66 2.51 -3.67
C TYR A 13 -6.76 3.72 -3.85
N THR A 14 -7.19 4.70 -4.65
CA THR A 14 -6.46 5.96 -4.79
C THR A 14 -7.38 7.13 -4.46
N GLU A 15 -6.89 8.05 -3.64
CA GLU A 15 -7.53 9.34 -3.40
C GLU A 15 -7.04 10.35 -4.45
N ILE A 16 -7.91 10.73 -5.39
CA ILE A 16 -7.61 11.67 -6.49
C ILE A 16 -8.82 12.60 -6.70
N CYS A 17 -8.54 13.88 -6.95
CA CYS A 17 -9.56 14.89 -7.33
C CYS A 17 -9.39 15.40 -8.78
N ASP A 18 -8.27 15.07 -9.43
CA ASP A 18 -7.94 15.49 -10.80
C ASP A 18 -8.45 14.47 -11.83
N SER A 19 -9.16 14.95 -12.86
CA SER A 19 -9.80 14.10 -13.86
C SER A 19 -8.81 13.36 -14.76
N GLU A 20 -7.66 13.96 -15.09
CA GLU A 20 -6.63 13.32 -15.92
C GLU A 20 -5.96 12.18 -15.16
N ARG A 21 -5.69 12.40 -13.86
CA ARG A 21 -5.08 11.40 -12.97
C ARG A 21 -6.00 10.21 -12.69
N ILE A 22 -7.33 10.42 -12.69
CA ILE A 22 -8.30 9.31 -12.59
C ILE A 22 -8.16 8.37 -13.80
N VAL A 23 -8.06 8.94 -15.00
CA VAL A 23 -7.94 8.16 -16.24
C VAL A 23 -6.62 7.42 -16.29
N GLU A 24 -5.53 8.07 -15.89
CA GLU A 24 -4.20 7.46 -15.82
C GLU A 24 -4.17 6.27 -14.86
N ASN A 25 -4.62 6.45 -13.61
CA ASN A 25 -4.62 5.39 -12.60
C ASN A 25 -5.55 4.21 -12.93
N PHE A 26 -6.49 4.39 -13.85
CA PHE A 26 -7.34 3.30 -14.33
C PHE A 26 -6.66 2.45 -15.41
N LYS A 27 -5.63 2.96 -16.09
CA LYS A 27 -4.86 2.25 -17.12
C LYS A 27 -3.72 1.43 -16.48
N LEU A 28 -4.09 0.46 -15.65
CA LEU A 28 -3.15 -0.44 -14.97
C LEU A 28 -3.37 -1.92 -15.35
N PHE A 29 -4.25 -2.21 -16.32
CA PHE A 29 -4.61 -3.58 -16.73
C PHE A 29 -3.93 -4.05 -18.02
N ASP A 30 -3.18 -3.16 -18.66
CA ASP A 30 -2.47 -3.38 -19.92
C ASP A 30 -1.04 -3.87 -19.72
N PHE A 31 -0.54 -3.94 -18.48
CA PHE A 31 0.76 -4.49 -18.15
C PHE A 31 0.70 -5.38 -16.90
N SER A 32 1.74 -6.20 -16.72
CA SER A 32 1.97 -7.01 -15.53
C SER A 32 3.42 -6.91 -15.12
N LEU A 33 3.70 -6.80 -13.83
CA LEU A 33 5.05 -6.84 -13.30
C LEU A 33 5.51 -8.29 -13.14
N THR A 34 6.77 -8.54 -13.51
CA THR A 34 7.45 -9.81 -13.25
C THR A 34 7.89 -9.89 -11.78
N GLU A 35 8.15 -11.11 -11.29
CA GLU A 35 8.63 -11.33 -9.92
C GLU A 35 9.94 -10.59 -9.64
N ASP A 36 10.86 -10.57 -10.61
CA ASP A 36 12.14 -9.87 -10.50
C ASP A 36 11.97 -8.35 -10.37
N GLU A 37 11.04 -7.75 -11.12
CA GLU A 37 10.72 -6.31 -11.04
C GLU A 37 10.09 -5.96 -9.69
N ILE A 38 9.21 -6.83 -9.16
CA ILE A 38 8.64 -6.66 -7.82
C ILE A 38 9.75 -6.71 -6.76
N GLN A 39 10.66 -7.67 -6.87
CA GLN A 39 11.75 -7.83 -5.92
C GLN A 39 12.72 -6.65 -5.95
N LEU A 40 12.96 -6.07 -7.14
CA LEU A 40 13.70 -4.83 -7.30
C LEU A 40 13.00 -3.66 -6.59
N LEU A 41 11.67 -3.51 -6.75
CA LEU A 41 10.90 -2.45 -6.09
C LEU A 41 10.92 -2.59 -4.55
N GLU A 42 10.83 -3.81 -4.03
CA GLU A 42 10.90 -4.11 -2.59
C GLU A 42 12.30 -3.84 -1.98
N SER A 43 13.35 -3.83 -2.80
CA SER A 43 14.73 -3.58 -2.37
C SER A 43 15.02 -2.13 -2.00
N SER A 44 14.14 -1.18 -2.38
CA SER A 44 14.29 0.26 -2.12
C SER A 44 14.32 0.64 -0.63
N GLY A 45 13.96 -0.27 0.28
CA GLY A 45 14.23 -0.14 1.72
C GLY A 45 13.34 0.85 2.49
N HIS A 46 12.42 1.55 1.81
CA HIS A 46 11.48 2.47 2.44
C HIS A 46 10.33 1.71 3.12
N ARG A 47 10.56 1.27 4.37
CA ARG A 47 9.61 0.49 5.19
C ARG A 47 9.11 1.29 6.39
N GLN A 48 8.52 2.45 6.13
CA GLN A 48 7.93 3.32 7.16
C GLN A 48 6.41 3.44 6.99
N ARG A 49 5.68 3.36 8.10
CA ARG A 49 4.23 3.60 8.12
C ARG A 49 3.98 5.11 8.11
N LEU A 50 3.30 5.61 7.08
CA LEU A 50 2.96 7.03 6.98
C LEU A 50 1.78 7.43 7.90
N PHE A 51 0.81 6.53 8.07
CA PHE A 51 -0.38 6.76 8.89
C PHE A 51 -0.26 5.99 10.20
N LEU A 52 0.32 6.64 11.20
CA LEU A 52 0.58 6.04 12.51
C LEU A 52 -0.63 6.04 13.44
N HIS A 53 -1.63 6.92 13.22
CA HIS A 53 -2.81 7.04 14.10
C HIS A 53 -2.46 7.20 15.59
N ASN A 54 -1.52 8.10 15.93
CA ASN A 54 -0.97 8.27 17.29
C ASN A 54 -2.03 8.50 18.38
N TYR A 55 -3.20 9.02 18.02
CA TYR A 55 -4.31 9.21 18.96
C TYR A 55 -4.91 7.91 19.51
N MET A 56 -4.59 6.74 18.93
CA MET A 56 -5.02 5.43 19.42
C MET A 56 -4.09 4.85 20.48
N GLU A 57 -2.96 5.49 20.78
CA GLU A 57 -1.99 4.97 21.75
C GLU A 57 -2.62 4.80 23.15
N GLY A 58 -2.50 3.59 23.71
CA GLY A 58 -3.10 3.22 25.00
C GLY A 58 -4.55 2.73 24.91
N HIS A 59 -5.18 2.78 23.73
CA HIS A 59 -6.49 2.16 23.52
C HIS A 59 -6.35 0.62 23.49
N PRO A 60 -7.27 -0.14 24.12
CA PRO A 60 -7.20 -1.62 24.11
C PRO A 60 -7.26 -2.22 22.70
N GLU A 61 -7.90 -1.51 21.78
CA GLU A 61 -8.01 -1.87 20.35
C GLU A 61 -7.02 -1.08 19.46
N ASP A 62 -5.88 -0.60 19.99
CA ASP A 62 -4.84 0.02 19.14
C ASP A 62 -4.28 -1.04 18.17
N PRO A 63 -4.53 -0.93 16.85
CA PRO A 63 -4.06 -1.92 15.88
C PRO A 63 -2.53 -1.95 15.78
N PHE A 64 -1.84 -0.91 16.23
CA PHE A 64 -0.38 -0.77 16.10
C PHE A 64 0.34 -0.80 17.44
N ALA A 65 -0.29 -1.27 18.52
CA ALA A 65 0.28 -1.28 19.87
C ALA A 65 1.69 -1.91 19.95
N LEU A 66 1.96 -2.95 19.14
CA LEU A 66 3.27 -3.61 19.07
C LEU A 66 4.35 -2.75 18.40
N GLU A 67 3.98 -1.92 17.43
CA GLU A 67 4.88 -1.02 16.69
C GLU A 67 5.18 0.27 17.48
N ARG A 68 4.46 0.55 18.57
CA ARG A 68 4.65 1.74 19.44
C ARG A 68 5.86 1.66 20.35
N LYS A 69 6.38 0.46 20.61
CA LYS A 69 7.52 0.26 21.53
C LYS A 69 8.79 0.76 20.85
N HIS A 70 9.11 2.03 21.06
CA HIS A 70 10.37 2.63 20.64
C HIS A 70 11.07 3.36 21.77
#